data_AF-A0AAV3Y945-F1
#
_entry.id   AF-A0AAV3Y945-F1
#
_cell.length_a   1.000
_cell.length_b   1.000
_cell.length_c   1.000
_cell.angle_alpha   90.00
_cell.angle_beta   90.00
_cell.angle_gamma   90.00
#
_symmetry.space_group_name_H-M   'P 1'
#
loop_
_entity.id
_entity.type
_entity.pdbx_description
1 polymer ?
#
loop_
_entity_poly.entity_id
_entity_poly.type
_entity_poly.pdbx_seq_one_letter_code
_entity_poly.pdbx_strand_id
1 'polypeptide(L)'
;MIKENGESTTDRDEILTIYRTFHRKLCEQTTADQPTTVTSSPDKEEILSFLEEEVKETLDEIKKKKAPGNDGITIDVMKIGRPQAIKYMTKVYNEIPKSKGIPICWKEAKVIKKVTRKT
;
A
#
# COMPACT_ATOMS: atom_id res chain seq x y z
N MET A 1 28.75 -8.91 -8.21
CA MET A 1 28.84 -7.55 -7.61
C MET A 1 30.12 -6.90 -8.10
N ILE A 2 30.09 -5.63 -8.48
CA ILE A 2 31.28 -4.95 -9.01
C ILE A 2 31.97 -4.20 -7.86
N LYS A 3 33.29 -4.41 -7.72
CA LYS A 3 34.16 -3.70 -6.79
C LYS A 3 34.46 -2.30 -7.33
N GLU A 4 34.94 -1.39 -6.47
CA GLU A 4 35.29 -0.02 -6.90
C GLU A 4 36.43 0.01 -7.93
N ASN A 5 37.25 -1.04 -8.02
CA ASN A 5 38.31 -1.20 -9.03
C ASN A 5 37.80 -1.72 -10.39
N GLY A 6 36.49 -1.92 -10.57
CA GLY A 6 35.88 -2.42 -11.80
C GLY A 6 35.84 -3.93 -11.94
N GLU A 7 36.40 -4.69 -11.00
CA GLU A 7 36.37 -6.16 -11.03
C GLU A 7 35.04 -6.72 -10.50
N SER A 8 34.55 -7.79 -11.11
CA SER A 8 33.38 -8.51 -10.63
C SER A 8 33.77 -9.58 -9.62
N THR A 9 33.04 -9.63 -8.49
CA THR A 9 33.11 -10.74 -7.54
C THR A 9 31.76 -11.44 -7.37
N THR A 10 31.84 -12.74 -7.10
CA THR A 10 30.73 -13.63 -6.74
C THR A 10 30.86 -14.16 -5.31
N ASP A 11 31.93 -13.81 -4.59
CA ASP A 11 32.13 -14.24 -3.21
C ASP A 11 31.18 -13.49 -2.25
N ARG A 12 30.53 -14.25 -1.36
CA ARG A 12 29.47 -13.74 -0.47
C ARG A 12 30.00 -12.72 0.52
N ASP A 13 31.16 -12.98 1.10
CA ASP A 13 31.72 -12.11 2.16
C ASP A 13 32.26 -10.81 1.56
N GLU A 14 32.86 -10.89 0.37
CA GLU A 14 33.21 -9.70 -0.42
C GLU A 14 31.96 -8.89 -0.81
N ILE A 15 30.89 -9.53 -1.27
CA ILE A 15 29.61 -8.87 -1.61
C ILE A 15 29.05 -8.11 -0.41
N LEU A 16 29.02 -8.73 0.78
CA LEU A 16 28.54 -8.09 2.01
C LEU A 16 29.41 -6.90 2.42
N THR A 17 30.72 -7.02 2.21
CA THR A 17 31.67 -5.93 2.50
C THR A 17 31.47 -4.74 1.57
N ILE A 18 31.26 -4.98 0.27
CA ILE A 18 30.94 -3.94 -0.72
C ILE A 18 29.64 -3.24 -0.34
N TYR A 19 28.59 -4.01 -0.05
CA TYR A 19 27.28 -3.47 0.33
C TYR A 19 27.36 -2.57 1.58
N ARG A 20 28.00 -3.05 2.65
CA ARG A 20 28.17 -2.29 3.90
C ARG A 20 28.96 -1.01 3.69
N THR A 21 30.03 -1.09 2.90
CA THR A 21 30.91 0.06 2.64
C THR A 21 30.18 1.13 1.83
N PHE A 22 29.43 0.73 0.81
CA PHE A 22 28.61 1.64 0.01
C PHE A 22 27.59 2.39 0.87
N HIS A 23 26.79 1.67 1.66
CA HIS A 23 25.77 2.31 2.50
C HIS A 23 26.37 3.14 3.62
N ARG A 24 27.49 2.72 4.21
CA ARG A 24 28.22 3.53 5.20
C ARG A 24 28.65 4.87 4.61
N LYS A 25 29.23 4.89 3.41
CA LYS A 25 29.62 6.13 2.72
C LYS A 25 28.42 7.07 2.50
N LEU A 26 27.26 6.53 2.10
CA LEU A 26 26.03 7.33 1.95
C LEU A 26 25.58 7.94 3.30
N CYS A 27 25.66 7.17 4.38
CA CYS A 27 25.30 7.67 5.71
C CYS A 27 26.29 8.72 6.22
N GLU A 28 27.60 8.51 6.04
CA GLU A 28 28.66 9.43 6.47
C GLU A 28 28.60 10.78 5.73
N GLN A 29 28.26 10.76 4.43
CA GLN A 29 28.01 11.99 3.64
C GLN A 29 26.83 12.82 4.16
N THR A 30 25.93 12.21 4.94
CA THR A 30 24.76 12.87 5.52
C THR A 30 25.06 13.49 6.90
N THR A 31 26.22 13.20 7.50
CA THR A 31 26.53 13.56 8.91
C THR A 31 27.59 14.66 9.10
N ALA A 32 27.75 15.58 8.14
CA ALA A 32 28.48 16.82 8.41
C ALA A 32 27.56 17.82 9.14
N ASP A 33 27.82 18.03 10.42
CA ASP A 33 27.17 18.93 11.38
C ASP A 33 26.36 20.09 10.77
N GLN A 34 25.04 19.93 10.80
CA GLN A 34 24.16 21.01 11.20
C GLN A 34 23.49 20.57 12.50
N PRO A 35 23.38 21.45 13.53
CA PRO A 35 22.49 21.17 14.64
C PRO A 35 21.15 20.83 14.01
N THR A 36 20.63 19.68 14.37
CA THR A 36 19.38 19.13 13.86
C THR A 36 18.22 20.01 14.34
N THR A 37 18.12 21.23 13.81
CA THR A 37 16.85 21.66 13.28
C THR A 37 16.59 20.64 12.18
N VAL A 38 15.90 19.57 12.56
CA VAL A 38 14.94 18.95 11.65
C VAL A 38 14.02 20.09 11.21
N THR A 39 14.49 20.89 10.26
CA THR A 39 13.70 21.17 9.09
C THR A 39 13.77 19.82 8.37
N SER A 40 13.01 18.78 8.73
CA SER A 40 11.56 18.79 8.58
C SER A 40 11.10 19.93 7.68
N SER A 41 11.73 20.08 6.51
CA SER A 41 10.92 19.90 5.33
C SER A 41 10.59 18.41 5.40
N PRO A 42 9.44 17.98 5.95
CA PRO A 42 8.87 16.83 5.32
C PRO A 42 8.81 17.27 3.86
N ASP A 43 9.53 16.60 2.97
CA ASP A 43 8.91 16.37 1.67
C ASP A 43 7.61 15.68 2.06
N LYS A 44 6.61 16.53 2.27
CA LYS A 44 5.30 16.15 2.72
C LYS A 44 4.79 15.57 1.43
N GLU A 45 5.09 14.29 1.21
CA GLU A 45 4.44 13.52 0.15
C GLU A 45 2.96 13.71 0.44
N GLU A 46 2.35 14.66 -0.28
CA GLU A 46 0.95 14.94 -0.14
C GLU A 46 0.28 13.68 -0.64
N ILE A 47 -0.32 12.95 0.29
CA ILE A 47 -1.17 11.82 -0.05
C ILE A 47 -2.30 12.40 -0.87
N LEU A 48 -2.23 12.20 -2.18
CA LEU A 48 -3.26 12.65 -3.10
C LEU A 48 -4.58 11.99 -2.73
N SER A 49 -5.66 12.75 -2.85
CA SER A 49 -7.00 12.24 -2.63
C SER A 49 -7.40 11.36 -3.81
N PHE A 50 -8.06 10.24 -3.52
CA PHE A 50 -8.72 9.42 -4.53
C PHE A 50 -9.82 10.22 -5.23
N LEU A 51 -9.88 10.10 -6.56
CA LEU A 51 -10.88 10.69 -7.44
C LEU A 51 -12.10 9.77 -7.59
N GLU A 52 -13.25 10.33 -7.93
CA GLU A 52 -14.45 9.52 -8.22
C GLU A 52 -14.27 8.66 -9.47
N GLU A 53 -13.49 9.13 -10.45
CA GLU A 53 -13.13 8.41 -11.66
C GLU A 53 -12.33 7.14 -11.36
N GLU A 54 -11.34 7.21 -10.45
CA GLU A 54 -10.54 6.04 -10.04
C GLU A 54 -11.43 4.98 -9.38
N VAL A 55 -12.36 5.41 -8.51
CA VAL A 55 -13.32 4.53 -7.85
C VAL A 55 -14.31 3.93 -8.86
N LYS A 56 -14.73 4.71 -9.85
CA LYS A 56 -15.62 4.26 -10.93
C LYS A 56 -14.95 3.18 -11.79
N GLU A 57 -13.74 3.42 -12.26
CA GLU A 57 -12.97 2.46 -13.07
C GLU A 57 -12.75 1.16 -12.29
N THR A 58 -12.34 1.28 -11.02
CA THR A 58 -12.17 0.13 -10.13
C THR A 58 -13.49 -0.64 -9.96
N LEU A 59 -14.61 0.05 -9.74
CA LEU A 59 -15.92 -0.59 -9.62
C LEU A 59 -16.31 -1.32 -10.90
N ASP A 60 -15.97 -0.77 -12.07
CA ASP A 60 -16.24 -1.39 -13.37
C ASP A 60 -15.47 -2.71 -13.53
N GLU A 61 -14.17 -2.71 -13.19
CA GLU A 61 -13.29 -3.88 -13.29
C GLU A 61 -13.63 -5.02 -12.32
N ILE A 62 -14.18 -4.70 -11.14
CA ILE A 62 -14.47 -5.73 -10.14
C ILE A 62 -15.55 -6.71 -10.66
N LYS A 63 -15.19 -8.00 -10.67
CA LYS A 63 -16.10 -9.09 -11.03
C LYS A 63 -17.27 -9.20 -10.05
N LYS A 64 -18.47 -9.45 -10.59
CA LYS A 64 -19.70 -9.74 -9.83
C LYS A 64 -19.60 -11.07 -9.06
N LYS A 65 -20.56 -11.34 -8.17
CA LYS A 65 -20.63 -12.58 -7.36
C LYS A 65 -19.44 -12.82 -6.43
N LYS A 66 -18.68 -11.77 -6.11
CA LYS A 66 -17.74 -11.83 -4.98
C LYS A 66 -18.50 -11.84 -3.67
N ALA A 67 -17.96 -12.56 -2.68
CA ALA A 67 -18.53 -12.57 -1.34
C ALA A 67 -18.53 -11.15 -0.76
N PRO A 68 -19.61 -10.73 -0.08
CA PRO A 68 -19.65 -9.45 0.60
C PRO A 68 -18.70 -9.45 1.81
N GLY A 69 -18.33 -8.26 2.27
CA GLY A 69 -17.66 -8.08 3.55
C GLY A 69 -18.62 -8.29 4.73
N ASN A 70 -18.19 -7.86 5.93
CA ASN A 70 -19.01 -7.96 7.14
C ASN A 70 -20.30 -7.12 7.09
N ASP A 71 -20.37 -6.13 6.20
CA ASP A 71 -21.53 -5.27 5.97
C ASP A 71 -22.64 -5.94 5.15
N GLY A 72 -22.36 -7.08 4.51
CA GLY A 72 -23.29 -7.78 3.63
C GLY A 72 -23.51 -7.11 2.27
N ILE A 73 -22.79 -6.02 1.96
CA ILE A 73 -22.95 -5.28 0.69
C ILE A 73 -22.18 -6.01 -0.41
N THR A 74 -22.90 -6.47 -1.43
CA THR A 74 -22.28 -7.12 -2.59
C THR A 74 -21.90 -6.11 -3.66
N ILE A 75 -20.93 -6.49 -4.50
CA ILE A 75 -20.55 -5.70 -5.69
C ILE A 75 -21.75 -5.49 -6.62
N ASP A 76 -22.67 -6.45 -6.69
CA ASP A 76 -23.88 -6.33 -7.49
C ASP A 76 -24.76 -5.16 -7.02
N VAL A 77 -24.94 -5.01 -5.70
CA VAL A 77 -25.67 -3.87 -5.11
C VAL A 77 -24.95 -2.55 -5.35
N MET A 78 -23.62 -2.51 -5.18
CA MET A 78 -22.83 -1.32 -5.48
C MET A 78 -22.93 -0.92 -6.97
N LYS A 79 -22.96 -1.90 -7.87
CA LYS A 79 -23.12 -1.66 -9.31
C LYS A 79 -24.51 -1.14 -9.68
N ILE A 80 -25.55 -1.53 -8.93
CA ILE A 80 -26.91 -0.99 -9.11
C ILE A 80 -26.98 0.45 -8.61
N GLY A 81 -26.45 0.73 -7.41
CA GLY A 81 -26.42 2.06 -6.80
C GLY A 81 -25.21 2.91 -7.18
N ARG A 82 -24.71 2.77 -8.42
CA ARG A 82 -23.41 3.30 -8.87
C ARG A 82 -23.12 4.76 -8.45
N PRO A 83 -23.97 5.75 -8.77
CA PRO A 83 -23.65 7.14 -8.47
C PRO A 83 -23.44 7.39 -6.97
N GLN A 84 -24.31 6.81 -6.13
CA GLN A 84 -24.23 6.94 -4.67
C GLN A 84 -23.06 6.14 -4.10
N ALA A 85 -22.83 4.94 -4.62
CA ALA A 85 -21.74 4.07 -4.19
C ALA A 85 -20.38 4.71 -4.47
N ILE A 86 -20.16 5.25 -5.68
CA ILE A 86 -18.90 5.93 -6.04
C ILE A 86 -18.63 7.08 -5.08
N LYS A 87 -19.60 8.01 -4.94
CA LYS A 87 -19.46 9.18 -4.06
C LYS A 87 -19.16 8.80 -2.61
N TYR A 88 -19.86 7.80 -2.09
CA TYR A 88 -19.66 7.36 -0.71
C TYR A 88 -18.31 6.68 -0.51
N MET A 89 -17.91 5.78 -1.42
CA MET A 89 -16.64 5.05 -1.33
C MET A 89 -15.45 6.00 -1.47
N THR A 90 -15.49 6.95 -2.40
CA THR A 90 -14.45 8.00 -2.54
C THR A 90 -14.28 8.77 -1.24
N LYS A 91 -15.39 9.18 -0.60
CA LYS A 91 -15.33 9.84 0.70
C LYS A 91 -14.66 8.95 1.75
N VAL A 92 -15.09 7.70 1.89
CA VAL A 92 -14.53 6.77 2.89
C VAL A 92 -13.03 6.56 2.67
N TYR A 93 -12.61 6.31 1.42
CA TYR A 93 -11.19 6.09 1.11
C TYR A 93 -10.32 7.30 1.43
N ASN A 94 -10.82 8.51 1.17
CA ASN A 94 -10.11 9.74 1.49
C ASN A 94 -10.05 10.06 2.99
N GLU A 95 -10.94 9.49 3.81
CA GLU A 95 -10.89 9.65 5.27
C GLU A 95 -9.90 8.70 5.95
N ILE A 96 -9.63 7.53 5.38
CA ILE A 96 -8.68 6.55 5.93
C ILE A 96 -7.28 7.15 6.16
N PRO A 97 -6.58 7.74 5.17
CA PRO A 97 -5.25 8.29 5.38
C PRO A 97 -5.24 9.48 6.36
N LYS A 98 -6.34 10.25 6.43
CA LYS A 98 -6.50 11.36 7.39
C LYS A 98 -6.59 10.87 8.83
N SER A 99 -7.31 9.77 9.05
CA SER A 99 -7.54 9.20 10.38
C SER A 99 -6.32 8.48 10.96
N LYS A 100 -5.31 8.15 10.13
CA LYS A 100 -4.16 7.28 10.47
C LYS A 100 -4.56 5.93 11.07
N GLY A 101 -5.83 5.54 10.94
CA GLY A 101 -6.41 4.32 11.49
C GLY A 101 -6.76 3.34 10.38
N ILE A 102 -6.41 2.06 10.58
CA ILE A 102 -6.83 0.98 9.70
C ILE A 102 -8.21 0.48 10.17
N PRO A 103 -9.19 0.31 9.26
CA PRO A 103 -10.50 -0.24 9.63
C PRO A 103 -10.37 -1.59 10.34
N ILE A 104 -11.04 -1.74 11.49
CA ILE A 104 -10.96 -2.94 12.32
C ILE A 104 -11.41 -4.18 11.54
N CYS A 105 -12.46 -4.03 10.72
CA CYS A 105 -13.00 -5.10 9.89
C CYS A 105 -11.99 -5.70 8.89
N TRP A 106 -10.91 -4.99 8.55
CA TRP A 106 -9.85 -5.54 7.69
C TRP A 106 -8.99 -6.59 8.39
N LYS A 107 -9.03 -6.64 9.73
CA LYS A 107 -8.34 -7.65 10.54
C LYS A 107 -9.16 -8.92 10.73
N GLU A 108 -10.41 -8.93 10.26
CA GLU A 108 -11.34 -10.04 10.45
C GLU A 108 -11.47 -10.87 9.16
N ALA A 109 -11.55 -12.20 9.31
CA ALA A 109 -11.74 -13.11 8.19
C ALA A 109 -12.84 -14.13 8.49
N LYS A 110 -13.85 -14.20 7.62
CA LYS A 110 -14.97 -15.16 7.73
C LYS A 110 -14.86 -16.22 6.63
N VAL A 111 -14.58 -17.46 7.03
CA VAL A 111 -14.45 -18.60 6.10
C VAL A 111 -15.72 -19.44 6.14
N ILE A 112 -16.42 -19.56 5.00
CA ILE A 112 -17.62 -20.40 4.86
C ILE A 112 -17.25 -21.64 4.04
N LYS A 113 -17.35 -22.84 4.64
CA LYS A 113 -17.16 -24.10 3.91
C LYS A 113 -18.43 -24.46 3.15
N LYS A 114 -18.29 -24.73 1.85
CA LYS A 114 -19.38 -25.24 1.01
C LYS A 114 -19.63 -26.70 1.38
N VAL A 115 -20.77 -26.99 2.01
CA VAL A 115 -21.19 -28.38 2.28
C VAL A 115 -22.04 -28.86 1.11
N THR A 116 -21.51 -29.79 0.32
CA THR A 116 -22.28 -30.50 -0.70
C THR A 116 -22.91 -31.74 -0.07
N ARG A 117 -24.25 -31.78 -0.01
CA ARG A 117 -24.96 -33.03 0.30
C ARG A 117 -24.77 -33.98 -0.88
N LYS A 118 -24.16 -35.14 -0.64
CA LYS A 118 -24.20 -36.25 -1.60
C LYS A 118 -25.64 -36.79 -1.61
N THR A 119 -26.34 -36.60 -2.73
CA THR A 119 -27.53 -37.38 -3.10
C THR A 119 -27.14 -38.76 -3.55
#